data_AF-A0A948WST9-F1
#
_entry.id   AF-A0A948WST9-F1
#
_cell.length_a   1.000
_cell.length_b   1.000
_cell.length_c   1.000
_cell.angle_alpha   90.00
_cell.angle_beta   90.00
_cell.angle_gamma   90.00
#
_symmetry.space_group_name_H-M   'P 1'
#
loop_
_entity.id
_entity.type
_entity.pdbx_description
1 polymer ?
#
loop_
_entity_poly.entity_id
_entity_poly.type
_entity_poly.pdbx_seq_one_letter_code
_entity_poly.pdbx_strand_id
1 'polypeptide(L)'
;MNTTHTHRYRIAIAAVSIAGALLLASCSGSSSTNASPPASAAPGGTTATGTGAVLPVTSNPISNTATADGLHIDSVLVENNVDPTTGKDASDHLEIALSNTSTNTLGGIEIYYTFADSKTGVTENYYTALPADFTIPAGGTRSAHFDSTGATDHFPVNKFSLYYTDSNALDVTVVASAQGVKVQTAKITKDAGGAETAD
;
A
#
# COMPACT_ATOMS: atom_id res chain seq x y z
N MET A 1 46.68 23.68 6.26
CA MET A 1 47.15 22.55 5.43
C MET A 1 45.98 22.10 4.58
N ASN A 2 46.09 22.32 3.28
CA ASN A 2 45.09 22.01 2.25
C ASN A 2 45.22 20.54 1.83
N THR A 3 44.12 19.80 1.76
CA THR A 3 44.04 18.61 0.90
C THR A 3 42.66 18.50 0.31
N THR A 4 42.57 18.98 -0.92
CA THR A 4 41.50 18.82 -1.90
C THR A 4 41.57 17.41 -2.48
N HIS A 5 40.46 16.65 -2.47
CA HIS A 5 40.32 15.44 -3.29
C HIS A 5 39.18 15.64 -4.30
N THR A 6 39.56 15.77 -5.57
CA THR A 6 38.67 15.79 -6.72
C THR A 6 38.62 14.39 -7.33
N HIS A 7 37.47 13.72 -7.32
CA HIS A 7 37.27 12.50 -8.09
C HIS A 7 36.80 12.85 -9.51
N ARG A 8 37.69 12.66 -10.47
CA ARG A 8 37.40 12.70 -11.90
C ARG A 8 37.06 11.28 -12.35
N TYR A 9 35.82 11.02 -12.73
CA TYR A 9 35.45 9.84 -13.51
C TYR A 9 35.25 10.24 -14.96
N ARG A 10 36.01 9.60 -15.86
CA ARG A 10 35.87 9.65 -17.32
C ARG A 10 35.70 8.22 -17.83
N ILE A 11 35.16 8.11 -19.06
CA ILE A 11 35.18 6.96 -20.00
C ILE A 11 33.98 6.00 -19.81
N ALA A 12 33.23 5.53 -20.82
CA ALA A 12 33.30 5.60 -22.29
C ALA A 12 31.90 5.47 -22.92
N ILE A 13 31.77 6.03 -24.12
CA ILE A 13 30.70 5.78 -25.10
C ILE A 13 31.02 4.47 -25.83
N ALA A 14 30.03 3.58 -25.98
CA ALA A 14 30.08 2.50 -26.99
C ALA A 14 28.67 2.28 -27.56
N ALA A 15 28.52 2.60 -28.85
CA ALA A 15 27.37 2.26 -29.68
C ALA A 15 27.68 0.97 -30.43
N VAL A 16 26.76 0.00 -30.44
CA VAL A 16 26.72 -1.08 -31.42
C VAL A 16 25.26 -1.34 -31.80
N SER A 17 24.97 -1.15 -33.08
CA SER A 17 23.74 -1.46 -33.79
C SER A 17 23.83 -2.87 -34.40
N ILE A 18 22.77 -3.68 -34.30
CA ILE A 18 22.55 -4.83 -35.19
C ILE A 18 21.05 -4.90 -35.56
N ALA A 19 20.82 -4.91 -36.87
CA ALA A 19 19.55 -5.14 -37.53
C ALA A 19 19.23 -6.64 -37.65
N GLY A 20 17.95 -7.00 -37.62
CA GLY A 20 17.45 -8.33 -37.95
C GLY A 20 15.98 -8.28 -38.33
N ALA A 21 15.66 -8.70 -39.55
CA ALA A 21 14.35 -8.60 -40.19
C ALA A 21 13.67 -9.97 -40.36
N LEU A 22 12.34 -9.91 -40.53
CA LEU A 22 11.44 -10.80 -41.29
C LEU A 22 11.03 -12.19 -40.73
N LEU A 23 9.70 -12.40 -40.67
CA LEU A 23 8.84 -13.40 -41.36
C LEU A 23 7.57 -13.66 -40.50
N LEU A 24 6.35 -13.22 -40.89
CA LEU A 24 5.33 -13.84 -41.75
C LEU A 24 4.45 -14.97 -41.12
N ALA A 25 3.14 -14.66 -41.05
CA ALA A 25 1.93 -15.50 -41.18
C ALA A 25 1.55 -16.53 -40.07
N SER A 26 0.34 -16.41 -39.52
CA SER A 26 -0.82 -17.17 -40.03
C SER A 26 -2.12 -16.80 -39.29
N CYS A 27 -3.22 -16.96 -40.02
CA CYS A 27 -4.59 -16.68 -39.66
C CYS A 27 -5.33 -17.99 -39.41
N SER A 28 -6.28 -18.03 -38.46
CA SER A 28 -7.43 -18.95 -38.32
C SER A 28 -8.02 -18.65 -36.93
N GLY A 29 -9.29 -18.35 -36.68
CA GLY A 29 -10.53 -18.72 -37.37
C GLY A 29 -11.48 -19.22 -36.28
N SER A 30 -12.54 -18.46 -36.01
CA SER A 30 -13.55 -18.66 -34.97
C SER A 30 -14.30 -19.99 -35.07
N SER A 31 -14.78 -20.55 -33.94
CA SER A 31 -16.19 -20.99 -33.77
C SER A 31 -16.48 -21.52 -32.36
N SER A 32 -17.64 -21.11 -31.89
CA SER A 32 -18.29 -21.32 -30.60
C SER A 32 -18.79 -22.76 -30.38
N THR A 33 -18.81 -23.22 -29.13
CA THR A 33 -19.89 -24.09 -28.62
C THR A 33 -20.18 -23.79 -27.14
N ASN A 34 -21.46 -23.60 -26.83
CA ASN A 34 -22.04 -23.44 -25.50
C ASN A 34 -21.91 -24.73 -24.68
N ALA A 35 -21.62 -24.59 -23.38
CA ALA A 35 -22.03 -25.54 -22.34
C ALA A 35 -22.45 -24.78 -21.07
N SER A 36 -23.57 -25.22 -20.51
CA SER A 36 -24.42 -24.62 -19.46
C SER A 36 -23.79 -24.54 -18.05
N PRO A 37 -24.40 -23.80 -17.09
CA PRO A 37 -23.72 -23.27 -15.90
C PRO A 37 -23.80 -24.21 -14.68
N PRO A 38 -23.00 -23.92 -13.64
CA PRO A 38 -23.63 -23.83 -12.32
C PRO A 38 -23.12 -22.69 -11.40
N ALA A 39 -24.06 -22.28 -10.55
CA ALA A 39 -23.91 -21.81 -9.16
C ALA A 39 -23.39 -20.38 -8.85
N SER A 40 -24.14 -19.76 -7.95
CA SER A 40 -24.08 -18.39 -7.45
C SER A 40 -22.80 -18.00 -6.71
N ALA A 41 -22.31 -16.81 -7.07
CA ALA A 41 -21.79 -15.72 -6.24
C ALA A 41 -20.92 -16.02 -5.00
N ALA A 42 -19.65 -15.63 -5.10
CA ALA A 42 -18.96 -14.89 -4.05
C ALA A 42 -18.68 -13.46 -4.57
N PRO A 43 -18.83 -12.38 -3.78
CA PRO A 43 -18.36 -11.08 -4.21
C PRO A 43 -16.83 -11.13 -4.26
N GLY A 44 -16.29 -11.18 -5.47
CA GLY A 44 -14.87 -11.01 -5.70
C GLY A 44 -14.50 -9.58 -5.34
N GLY A 45 -13.78 -9.41 -4.23
CA GLY A 45 -12.93 -8.25 -4.05
C GLY A 45 -11.97 -8.21 -5.23
N THR A 46 -12.04 -7.14 -6.01
CA THR A 46 -11.08 -6.85 -7.07
C THR A 46 -9.68 -6.88 -6.46
N THR A 47 -8.93 -7.92 -6.79
CA THR A 47 -7.48 -8.00 -6.59
C THR A 47 -6.83 -6.81 -7.29
N ALA A 48 -6.38 -5.82 -6.52
CA ALA A 48 -5.54 -4.75 -7.03
C ALA A 48 -4.10 -5.25 -7.19
N THR A 49 -3.89 -6.15 -8.15
CA THR A 49 -2.57 -6.30 -8.79
C THR A 49 -2.57 -5.37 -9.98
N GLY A 50 -2.26 -4.10 -9.75
CA GLY A 50 -2.27 -3.09 -10.79
C GLY A 50 -1.27 -1.98 -10.50
N THR A 51 -0.35 -1.77 -11.44
CA THR A 51 0.44 -0.54 -11.64
C THR A 51 -0.45 0.68 -11.99
N GLY A 52 -1.67 0.71 -11.47
CA GLY A 52 -2.65 1.77 -11.67
C GLY A 52 -2.61 2.76 -10.52
N ALA A 53 -3.06 3.99 -10.78
CA ALA A 53 -3.20 4.99 -9.74
C ALA A 53 -4.19 4.52 -8.67
N VAL A 54 -3.82 4.62 -7.40
CA VAL A 54 -4.75 4.47 -6.28
C VAL A 54 -5.67 5.68 -6.28
N LEU A 55 -6.97 5.46 -6.29
CA LEU A 55 -7.97 6.52 -6.34
C LEU A 55 -8.67 6.67 -4.99
N PRO A 56 -9.05 7.89 -4.60
CA PRO A 56 -9.87 8.10 -3.42
C PRO A 56 -11.22 7.40 -3.51
N VAL A 57 -11.74 6.96 -2.37
CA VAL A 57 -13.08 6.41 -2.21
C VAL A 57 -13.98 7.36 -1.42
N THR A 58 -15.28 7.30 -1.65
CA THR A 58 -16.26 8.20 -1.02
C THR A 58 -16.72 7.73 0.36
N SER A 59 -16.55 6.45 0.68
CA SER A 59 -16.97 5.85 1.96
C SER A 59 -16.18 4.57 2.25
N ASN A 60 -16.16 4.17 3.53
CA ASN A 60 -15.60 2.88 3.95
C ASN A 60 -16.40 1.69 3.40
N PRO A 61 -15.83 0.85 2.53
CA PRO A 61 -16.52 -0.32 1.98
C PRO A 61 -16.43 -1.56 2.88
N ILE A 62 -15.65 -1.53 3.98
CA ILE A 62 -15.52 -2.66 4.91
C ILE A 62 -16.88 -2.97 5.54
N SER A 63 -17.38 -4.18 5.31
CA SER A 63 -18.69 -4.64 5.81
C SER A 63 -18.59 -5.73 6.89
N ASN A 64 -17.42 -5.92 7.48
CA ASN A 64 -17.19 -6.92 8.51
C ASN A 64 -17.90 -6.54 9.83
N THR A 65 -18.78 -7.41 10.30
CA THR A 65 -19.56 -7.25 11.54
C THR A 65 -19.16 -8.23 12.65
N ALA A 66 -18.05 -8.96 12.47
CA ALA A 66 -17.56 -9.89 13.46
C ALA A 66 -17.20 -9.18 14.78
N THR A 67 -17.35 -9.92 15.87
CA THR A 67 -17.11 -9.41 17.23
C THR A 67 -16.05 -10.19 17.99
N ALA A 68 -15.55 -11.30 17.42
CA ALA A 68 -14.51 -12.10 18.05
C ALA A 68 -13.18 -11.34 18.10
N ASP A 69 -12.45 -11.46 19.20
CA ASP A 69 -11.12 -10.87 19.32
C ASP A 69 -10.10 -11.60 18.42
N GLY A 70 -9.10 -10.87 17.93
CA GLY A 70 -8.01 -11.47 17.17
C GLY A 70 -7.10 -10.45 16.50
N LEU A 71 -7.64 -9.58 15.64
CA LEU A 71 -6.85 -8.52 15.03
C LEU A 71 -6.65 -7.35 16.00
N HIS A 72 -5.43 -6.82 16.06
CA HIS A 72 -5.08 -5.59 16.76
C HIS A 72 -4.23 -4.70 15.85
N ILE A 73 -4.44 -3.39 15.96
CA ILE A 73 -3.50 -2.38 15.44
C ILE A 73 -2.57 -2.03 16.60
N ASP A 74 -1.29 -2.40 16.48
CA ASP A 74 -0.29 -2.16 17.51
C ASP A 74 0.24 -0.73 17.43
N SER A 75 0.46 -0.24 16.20
CA SER A 75 0.84 1.14 15.92
C SER A 75 0.38 1.58 14.53
N VAL A 76 0.23 2.89 14.38
CA VAL A 76 0.13 3.56 13.10
C VAL A 76 1.18 4.66 13.10
N LEU A 77 2.00 4.73 12.06
CA LEU A 77 2.98 5.78 11.83
C LEU A 77 2.67 6.47 10.51
N VAL A 78 2.87 7.78 10.47
CA VAL A 78 2.72 8.64 9.29
C VAL A 78 3.95 9.51 9.07
N GLU A 79 4.83 9.58 10.06
CA GLU A 79 6.08 10.34 10.09
C GLU A 79 7.06 9.58 10.99
N ASN A 80 8.35 9.83 10.79
CA ASN A 80 9.45 9.21 11.52
C ASN A 80 9.48 7.68 11.34
N ASN A 81 9.18 7.21 10.14
CA ASN A 81 9.35 5.80 9.80
C ASN A 81 10.83 5.41 9.88
N VAL A 82 11.10 4.16 10.27
CA VAL A 82 12.46 3.63 10.34
C VAL A 82 12.55 2.33 9.56
N ASP A 83 13.66 2.10 8.89
CA ASP A 83 13.96 0.81 8.26
C ASP A 83 14.16 -0.23 9.38
N PRO A 84 13.34 -1.30 9.45
CA PRO A 84 13.40 -2.25 10.55
C PRO A 84 14.66 -3.13 10.53
N THR A 85 15.36 -3.19 9.39
CA THR A 85 16.59 -3.97 9.22
C THR A 85 17.81 -3.18 9.68
N THR A 86 17.86 -1.88 9.37
CA THR A 86 19.03 -1.04 9.63
C THR A 86 18.86 -0.11 10.83
N GLY A 87 17.62 0.12 11.29
CA GLY A 87 17.27 1.04 12.35
C GLY A 87 17.48 2.53 11.99
N LYS A 88 17.65 2.83 10.70
CA LYS A 88 17.83 4.19 10.20
C LYS A 88 16.50 4.79 9.77
N ASP A 89 16.45 6.12 9.70
CA ASP A 89 15.32 6.85 9.17
C ASP A 89 14.98 6.36 7.75
N ALA A 90 13.70 6.12 7.54
CA ALA A 90 13.11 5.79 6.27
C ALA A 90 12.29 6.99 5.78
N SER A 91 11.97 7.02 4.48
CA SER A 91 11.02 8.00 3.97
C SER A 91 9.69 7.88 4.72
N ASP A 92 9.13 9.01 5.12
CA ASP A 92 7.81 9.05 5.74
C ASP A 92 6.75 8.46 4.83
N HIS A 93 5.91 7.60 5.41
CA HIS A 93 4.77 6.98 4.77
C HIS A 93 3.77 6.47 5.82
N LEU A 94 2.56 6.09 5.39
CA LEU A 94 1.63 5.40 6.28
C LEU A 94 2.11 3.96 6.52
N GLU A 95 2.43 3.63 7.76
CA GLU A 95 2.78 2.29 8.22
C GLU A 95 1.79 1.84 9.30
N ILE A 96 1.34 0.59 9.20
CA ILE A 96 0.38 0.00 10.13
C ILE A 96 0.93 -1.32 10.63
N ALA A 97 1.35 -1.36 11.89
CA ALA A 97 1.76 -2.61 12.55
C ALA A 97 0.52 -3.32 13.11
N LEU A 98 0.38 -4.59 12.75
CA LEU A 98 -0.76 -5.42 13.11
C LEU A 98 -0.30 -6.67 13.88
N SER A 99 -1.08 -7.07 14.88
CA SER A 99 -0.93 -8.34 15.57
C SER A 99 -2.18 -9.20 15.50
N ASN A 100 -1.96 -10.51 15.60
CA ASN A 100 -3.00 -11.52 15.66
C ASN A 100 -2.93 -12.27 16.99
N THR A 101 -3.86 -11.96 17.90
CA THR A 101 -3.99 -12.61 19.21
C THR A 101 -4.87 -13.85 19.18
N SER A 102 -5.43 -14.22 18.02
CA SER A 102 -6.24 -15.42 17.87
C SER A 102 -5.39 -16.68 17.66
N THR A 103 -6.04 -17.84 17.67
CA THR A 103 -5.41 -19.14 17.40
C THR A 103 -5.40 -19.53 15.93
N ASN A 104 -6.01 -18.73 15.05
CA ASN A 104 -6.07 -18.98 13.61
C ASN A 104 -5.19 -17.98 12.86
N THR A 105 -4.69 -18.35 11.69
CA THR A 105 -4.04 -17.37 10.80
C THR A 105 -5.10 -16.40 10.29
N LEU A 106 -4.83 -15.10 10.39
CA LEU A 106 -5.68 -14.07 9.80
C LEU A 106 -5.26 -13.80 8.36
N GLY A 107 -6.24 -13.69 7.49
CA GLY A 107 -6.09 -13.33 6.08
C GLY A 107 -7.30 -12.53 5.60
N GLY A 108 -7.30 -12.16 4.32
CA GLY A 108 -8.31 -11.25 3.79
C GLY A 108 -8.29 -9.92 4.54
N ILE A 109 -7.08 -9.41 4.80
CA ILE A 109 -6.90 -8.15 5.52
C ILE A 109 -7.34 -7.00 4.61
N GLU A 110 -8.18 -6.13 5.15
CA GLU A 110 -8.64 -4.92 4.47
C GLU A 110 -8.27 -3.70 5.30
N ILE A 111 -7.76 -2.67 4.64
CA ILE A 111 -7.41 -1.39 5.26
C ILE A 111 -8.23 -0.29 4.59
N TYR A 112 -8.95 0.47 5.40
CA TYR A 112 -9.53 1.74 5.01
C TYR A 112 -8.85 2.84 5.81
N TYR A 113 -8.44 3.92 5.17
CA TYR A 113 -7.81 5.03 5.86
C TYR A 113 -8.26 6.38 5.32
N THR A 114 -8.24 7.37 6.21
CA THR A 114 -8.70 8.73 5.95
C THR A 114 -7.62 9.71 6.34
N PHE A 115 -7.37 10.69 5.48
CA PHE A 115 -6.66 11.92 5.80
C PHE A 115 -7.68 13.07 5.84
N ALA A 116 -7.73 13.80 6.93
CA ALA A 116 -8.60 14.96 7.07
C ALA A 116 -7.78 16.19 7.49
N ASP A 117 -7.90 17.27 6.73
CA ASP A 117 -7.41 18.58 7.12
C ASP A 117 -8.55 19.32 7.84
N SER A 118 -8.44 19.42 9.17
CA SER A 118 -9.44 20.10 10.00
C SER A 118 -9.46 21.62 9.81
N LYS A 119 -8.41 22.21 9.22
CA LYS A 119 -8.31 23.65 8.95
C LYS A 119 -9.05 24.03 7.67
N THR A 120 -8.94 23.23 6.61
CA THR A 120 -9.67 23.48 5.34
C THR A 120 -11.01 22.73 5.26
N GLY A 121 -11.21 21.72 6.10
CA GLY A 121 -12.39 20.85 6.09
C GLY A 121 -12.37 19.81 4.97
N VAL A 122 -11.25 19.65 4.26
CA VAL A 122 -11.10 18.66 3.19
C VAL A 122 -10.81 17.29 3.81
N THR A 123 -11.44 16.26 3.27
CA THR A 123 -11.24 14.87 3.69
C THR A 123 -11.06 14.00 2.46
N GLU A 124 -10.08 13.09 2.53
CA GLU A 124 -9.77 12.14 1.49
C GLU A 124 -9.64 10.74 2.09
N ASN A 125 -10.25 9.75 1.44
CA ASN A 125 -10.29 8.38 1.93
C ASN A 125 -9.75 7.40 0.91
N TYR A 126 -9.21 6.30 1.39
CA TYR A 126 -8.65 5.23 0.59
C TYR A 126 -9.04 3.88 1.16
N TYR A 127 -9.06 2.88 0.29
CA TYR A 127 -9.33 1.49 0.66
C TYR A 127 -8.38 0.58 -0.11
N THR A 128 -7.82 -0.40 0.58
CA THR A 128 -6.99 -1.46 0.01
C THR A 128 -7.38 -2.79 0.62
N ALA A 129 -7.82 -3.73 -0.22
CA ALA A 129 -7.81 -5.14 0.13
C ALA A 129 -6.38 -5.66 -0.07
N LEU A 130 -5.72 -6.09 1.01
CA LEU A 130 -4.36 -6.61 0.94
C LEU A 130 -4.38 -7.96 0.20
N PRO A 131 -3.30 -8.30 -0.53
CA PRO A 131 -3.24 -9.53 -1.31
C PRO A 131 -3.34 -10.76 -0.42
N ALA A 132 -3.77 -11.89 -1.00
CA ALA A 132 -4.09 -13.10 -0.24
C ALA A 132 -2.90 -13.71 0.53
N ASP A 133 -1.67 -13.39 0.14
CA ASP A 133 -0.43 -13.78 0.81
C ASP A 133 -0.04 -12.85 1.97
N PHE A 134 -0.67 -11.68 2.09
CA PHE A 134 -0.63 -10.88 3.30
C PHE A 134 -1.51 -11.52 4.38
N THR A 135 -0.88 -12.40 5.16
CA THR A 135 -1.47 -13.11 6.29
C THR A 135 -0.68 -12.84 7.56
N ILE A 136 -1.37 -12.90 8.70
CA ILE A 136 -0.77 -12.77 10.03
C ILE A 136 -0.96 -14.11 10.76
N PRO A 137 0.12 -14.88 10.98
CA PRO A 137 0.05 -16.16 11.70
C PRO A 137 -0.58 -16.01 13.09
N ALA A 138 -1.11 -17.10 13.65
CA ALA A 138 -1.60 -17.12 15.03
C ALA A 138 -0.50 -16.67 16.01
N GLY A 139 -0.79 -15.69 16.86
CA GLY A 139 0.19 -15.08 17.77
C GLY A 139 1.26 -14.21 17.08
N GLY A 140 1.16 -13.98 15.77
CA GLY A 140 2.16 -13.27 14.97
C GLY A 140 1.88 -11.78 14.82
N THR A 141 2.85 -11.09 14.21
CA THR A 141 2.78 -9.67 13.83
C THR A 141 3.16 -9.50 12.36
N ARG A 142 2.70 -8.41 11.75
CA ARG A 142 3.10 -7.98 10.40
C ARG A 142 2.81 -6.49 10.22
N SER A 143 3.67 -5.79 9.46
CA SER A 143 3.45 -4.38 9.12
C SER A 143 2.99 -4.26 7.67
N ALA A 144 2.03 -3.38 7.42
CA ALA A 144 1.64 -2.96 6.08
C ALA A 144 2.16 -1.53 5.83
N HIS A 145 2.96 -1.35 4.79
CA HIS A 145 3.53 -0.07 4.40
C HIS A 145 2.78 0.46 3.17
N PHE A 146 2.40 1.73 3.18
CA PHE A 146 1.66 2.36 2.07
C PHE A 146 2.57 3.41 1.42
N ASP A 147 3.27 3.01 0.36
CA ASP A 147 4.22 3.85 -0.37
C ASP A 147 4.32 3.46 -1.87
N SER A 148 5.42 3.84 -2.54
CA SER A 148 5.66 3.55 -3.97
C SER A 148 6.87 2.65 -4.21
N THR A 149 7.38 1.95 -3.19
CA THR A 149 8.60 1.13 -3.30
C THR A 149 8.35 -0.21 -4.01
N GLY A 150 7.17 -0.79 -3.85
CA GLY A 150 6.82 -2.12 -4.37
C GLY A 150 7.57 -3.27 -3.70
N ALA A 151 8.20 -3.04 -2.55
CA ALA A 151 8.80 -4.09 -1.74
C ALA A 151 7.72 -5.00 -1.11
N THR A 152 8.13 -6.15 -0.57
CA THR A 152 7.23 -7.05 0.16
C THR A 152 6.55 -6.31 1.29
N ASP A 153 5.22 -6.40 1.37
CA ASP A 153 4.37 -5.69 2.35
C ASP A 153 4.25 -4.17 2.14
N HIS A 154 4.74 -3.67 1.00
CA HIS A 154 4.51 -2.30 0.55
C HIS A 154 3.41 -2.25 -0.51
N PHE A 155 2.39 -1.43 -0.25
CA PHE A 155 1.19 -1.27 -1.04
C PHE A 155 1.15 0.11 -1.69
N PRO A 156 0.62 0.22 -2.92
CA PRO A 156 0.63 1.47 -3.65
C PRO A 156 -0.20 2.55 -2.95
N VAL A 157 0.17 3.80 -3.21
CA VAL A 157 -0.55 4.99 -2.72
C VAL A 157 -0.86 5.98 -3.83
N ASN A 158 -1.74 6.93 -3.52
CA ASN A 158 -1.94 8.09 -4.36
C ASN A 158 -0.92 9.17 -4.00
N LYS A 159 0.09 9.40 -4.84
CA LYS A 159 1.08 10.47 -4.64
C LYS A 159 0.51 11.90 -4.68
N PHE A 160 -0.74 12.05 -5.08
CA PHE A 160 -1.46 13.33 -5.08
C PHE A 160 -2.43 13.47 -3.90
N SER A 161 -2.36 12.55 -2.93
CA SER A 161 -3.21 12.58 -1.74
C SER A 161 -2.88 13.77 -0.84
N LEU A 162 -3.82 14.13 0.04
CA LEU A 162 -3.59 15.13 1.10
C LEU A 162 -2.30 14.88 1.89
N TYR A 163 -1.98 13.61 2.18
CA TYR A 163 -0.75 13.24 2.88
C TYR A 163 0.53 13.82 2.26
N TYR A 164 0.60 13.90 0.93
CA TYR A 164 1.78 14.37 0.19
C TYR A 164 1.69 15.85 -0.22
N THR A 165 0.49 16.40 -0.33
CA THR A 165 0.27 17.72 -0.93
C THR A 165 -0.16 18.79 0.06
N ASP A 166 -0.71 18.41 1.20
CA ASP A 166 -1.15 19.33 2.24
C ASP A 166 -0.01 19.61 3.22
N SER A 167 0.15 20.89 3.60
CA SER A 167 1.13 21.33 4.60
C SER A 167 0.51 21.58 5.98
N ASN A 168 -0.81 21.51 6.10
CA ASN A 168 -1.48 21.54 7.40
C ASN A 168 -1.30 20.21 8.13
N ALA A 169 -1.53 20.23 9.45
CA ALA A 169 -1.63 18.99 10.21
C ALA A 169 -2.84 18.19 9.71
N LEU A 170 -2.69 16.86 9.62
CA LEU A 170 -3.75 15.98 9.16
C LEU A 170 -4.19 15.03 10.27
N ASP A 171 -5.49 14.94 10.47
CA ASP A 171 -6.09 13.87 11.26
C ASP A 171 -6.11 12.59 10.41
N VAL A 172 -5.45 11.54 10.90
CA VAL A 172 -5.35 10.26 10.21
C VAL A 172 -6.16 9.22 10.96
N THR A 173 -7.13 8.61 10.29
CA THR A 173 -7.90 7.48 10.83
C THR A 173 -7.63 6.23 10.00
N VAL A 174 -7.31 5.13 10.67
CA VAL A 174 -7.11 3.82 10.04
C VAL A 174 -8.15 2.86 10.59
N VAL A 175 -8.78 2.11 9.71
CA VAL A 175 -9.70 1.01 10.01
C VAL A 175 -9.14 -0.26 9.39
N ALA A 176 -8.84 -1.25 10.22
CA ALA A 176 -8.31 -2.54 9.79
C ALA A 176 -9.33 -3.65 10.06
N SER A 177 -9.56 -4.51 9.06
CA SER A 177 -10.47 -5.65 9.12
C SER A 177 -9.74 -6.92 8.71
N ALA A 178 -10.11 -8.05 9.32
CA ALA A 178 -9.69 -9.38 8.93
C ALA A 178 -10.89 -10.34 9.06
N GLN A 179 -10.93 -11.40 8.25
CA GLN A 179 -12.05 -12.32 8.26
C GLN A 179 -12.27 -12.96 9.64
N GLY A 180 -13.51 -12.90 10.13
CA GLY A 180 -13.95 -13.62 11.34
C GLY A 180 -13.56 -12.98 12.67
N VAL A 181 -12.87 -11.84 12.67
CA VAL A 181 -12.49 -11.10 13.88
C VAL A 181 -12.91 -9.63 13.81
N LYS A 182 -13.01 -9.00 14.99
CA LYS A 182 -13.50 -7.63 15.14
C LYS A 182 -12.62 -6.64 14.38
N VAL A 183 -13.29 -5.67 13.75
CA VAL A 183 -12.64 -4.52 13.11
C VAL A 183 -11.90 -3.69 14.17
N GLN A 184 -10.76 -3.13 13.80
CA GLN A 184 -9.96 -2.23 14.62
C GLN A 184 -9.97 -0.82 14.03
N THR A 185 -9.86 0.19 14.89
CA THR A 185 -9.74 1.58 14.46
C THR A 185 -8.67 2.27 15.29
N ALA A 186 -7.78 2.99 14.62
CA ALA A 186 -6.76 3.82 15.23
C ALA A 186 -6.85 5.24 14.68
N LYS A 187 -6.47 6.22 15.50
CA LYS A 187 -6.41 7.63 15.13
C LYS A 187 -5.10 8.22 15.59
N ILE A 188 -4.44 8.93 14.70
CA ILE A 188 -3.21 9.68 14.96
C ILE A 188 -3.26 11.01 14.22
N THR A 189 -2.26 11.84 14.42
CA THR A 189 -2.12 13.11 13.73
C THR A 189 -0.79 13.11 13.00
N LYS A 190 -0.79 13.57 11.75
CA LYS A 190 0.41 14.01 11.05
C LYS A 190 0.62 15.48 11.40
N ASP A 191 1.82 15.84 11.80
CA ASP A 191 2.13 17.24 12.12
C ASP A 191 2.08 18.12 10.86
N ALA A 192 1.87 19.42 11.08
CA ALA A 192 1.91 20.39 9.99
C ALA A 192 3.33 20.43 9.42
N GLY A 193 3.45 20.18 8.11
CA GLY A 193 4.71 20.22 7.39
C GLY A 193 5.15 21.67 7.08
N GLY A 194 6.44 21.95 7.28
CA GLY A 194 7.11 23.06 6.62
C GLY A 194 7.63 22.65 5.24
N ALA A 195 8.39 23.50 4.54
CA ALA A 195 9.21 22.99 3.44
C ALA A 195 10.25 22.04 4.04
N GLU A 196 10.03 20.72 3.90
CA GLU A 196 10.94 19.69 4.39
C GLU A 196 12.34 19.96 3.82
N THR A 197 13.27 20.34 4.68
CA THR A 197 14.69 20.40 4.32
C THR A 197 15.21 19.00 4.58
N ALA A 198 15.48 18.23 3.53
CA ALA A 198 16.18 16.96 3.66
C ALA A 198 17.46 17.16 4.47
N ASP A 199 17.76 16.25 5.40
CA ASP A 199 19.01 16.26 6.16
C ASP A 199 20.22 15.77 5.33
#